data_AF-A0A1X1US58-F1
#
_entry.id   AF-A0A1X1US58-F1
#
_cell.length_a   1.000
_cell.length_b   1.000
_cell.length_c   1.000
_cell.angle_alpha   90.00
_cell.angle_beta   90.00
_cell.angle_gamma   90.00
#
_symmetry.space_group_name_H-M   'P 1'
#
loop_
_entity.id
_entity.type
_entity.pdbx_description
1 polymer ?
#
loop_
_entity_poly.entity_id
_entity_poly.type
_entity_poly.pdbx_seq_one_letter_code
_entity_poly.pdbx_strand_id
1 'polypeptide(L)' 'MTARLVAIVELVLACGAAVGCAISWSGVRSTVTVAPVADGQPVTTSVVYDPPLLLLTLLLAAVAGILAVIGAARWRRVGR' A
#
# COMPACT_ATOMS: atom_id res chain seq x y z
N MET A 1 -25.76 -12.04 12.31
CA MET A 1 -25.06 -11.78 11.04
C MET A 1 -24.30 -13.04 10.65
N THR A 2 -24.54 -13.62 9.45
CA THR A 2 -23.96 -14.92 9.08
C THR A 2 -22.44 -14.84 8.91
N ALA A 3 -21.70 -15.87 9.34
CA ALA A 3 -20.24 -15.88 9.28
C ALA A 3 -19.69 -15.66 7.85
N ARG A 4 -20.47 -16.02 6.82
CA ARG A 4 -20.18 -15.79 5.40
C ARG A 4 -20.25 -14.30 5.01
N LEU A 5 -21.24 -13.55 5.50
CA LEU A 5 -21.36 -12.11 5.25
C LEU A 5 -20.15 -11.35 5.82
N VAL A 6 -19.72 -11.70 7.04
CA VAL A 6 -18.54 -11.09 7.67
C VAL A 6 -17.27 -11.33 6.83
N ALA A 7 -17.07 -12.55 6.33
CA ALA A 7 -15.91 -12.86 5.48
C ALA A 7 -15.91 -12.06 4.16
N ILE A 8 -17.08 -11.87 3.54
CA ILE A 8 -17.20 -11.06 2.32
C ILE A 8 -16.87 -9.60 2.62
N VAL A 9 -17.40 -9.05 3.72
CA VAL A 9 -17.12 -7.66 4.13
C VAL A 9 -15.62 -7.45 4.41
N GLU A 10 -14.97 -8.39 5.12
CA GLU A 10 -13.53 -8.36 5.39
C GLU A 10 -12.70 -8.32 4.10
N LEU A 11 -13.09 -9.12 3.08
CA LEU A 11 -12.40 -9.14 1.79
C LEU A 11 -12.64 -7.87 0.96
N VAL A 12 -13.85 -7.32 0.97
CA VAL A 12 -14.14 -6.06 0.29
C VAL A 12 -13.33 -4.91 0.91
N LEU A 13 -13.25 -4.86 2.25
CA LEU A 13 -12.42 -3.89 2.95
C LEU A 13 -10.92 -4.09 2.64
N ALA A 14 -10.45 -5.33 2.55
CA ALA A 14 -9.07 -5.63 2.15
C ALA A 14 -8.76 -5.11 0.75
N CYS A 15 -9.65 -5.34 -0.22
CA CYS A 15 -9.53 -4.80 -1.58
C CYS A 15 -9.51 -3.27 -1.58
N GLY A 16 -10.41 -2.62 -0.82
CA GLY A 16 -10.44 -1.16 -0.70
C GLY A 16 -9.13 -0.60 -0.14
N ALA A 17 -8.58 -1.22 0.90
CA ALA A 17 -7.30 -0.85 1.48
C ALA A 17 -6.13 -1.04 0.50
N ALA A 18 -6.14 -2.12 -0.28
CA ALA A 18 -5.13 -2.37 -1.31
C ALA A 18 -5.16 -1.32 -2.43
N VAL A 19 -6.35 -0.90 -2.86
CA VAL A 19 -6.52 0.18 -3.85
C VAL A 19 -6.03 1.51 -3.27
N GLY A 20 -6.38 1.85 -2.03
CA GLY A 20 -5.90 3.06 -1.35
C GLY A 20 -4.36 3.06 -1.20
N CYS A 21 -3.77 1.91 -0.92
CA CYS A 21 -2.32 1.73 -0.89
C CYS A 21 -1.70 2.01 -2.27
N ALA A 22 -2.25 1.45 -3.34
CA ALA A 22 -1.74 1.68 -4.69
C ALA A 22 -1.80 3.17 -5.11
N ILE A 23 -2.90 3.85 -4.77
CA ILE A 23 -3.08 5.29 -5.01
C ILE A 23 -2.09 6.12 -4.17
N SER A 24 -1.88 5.76 -2.91
CA SER A 24 -0.93 6.48 -2.06
C SER A 24 0.50 6.32 -2.58
N TRP A 25 0.88 5.10 -2.97
CA TRP A 25 2.21 4.80 -3.51
C TRP A 25 2.53 5.61 -4.78
N SER A 26 1.55 5.86 -5.65
CA SER A 26 1.80 6.61 -6.89
C SER A 26 2.21 8.06 -6.63
N GLY A 27 1.82 8.66 -5.49
CA GLY A 27 2.20 10.01 -5.09
C GLY A 27 3.48 10.10 -4.24
N VAL A 28 4.04 8.98 -3.79
CA VAL A 28 5.13 8.96 -2.79
C VAL A 28 6.47 9.44 -3.35
N ARG A 29 6.72 9.27 -4.66
CA ARG A 29 8.03 9.53 -5.26
C ARG A 29 8.02 10.82 -6.05
N SER A 30 8.86 11.76 -5.65
CA SER A 30 9.24 12.91 -6.47
C SER A 30 10.70 12.78 -6.88
N THR A 31 10.97 12.75 -8.18
CA THR A 31 12.33 12.74 -8.72
C THR A 31 12.83 14.18 -8.79
N VAL A 32 13.83 14.50 -7.97
CA VAL A 32 14.48 15.81 -8.00
C VAL A 32 15.84 15.65 -8.69
N THR A 33 16.07 16.44 -9.73
CA THR A 33 17.36 16.56 -10.39
C THR A 33 18.31 17.35 -9.49
N VAL A 34 19.40 16.72 -9.05
CA VAL A 34 20.42 17.39 -8.24
C VAL A 34 21.46 17.99 -9.18
N ALA A 35 21.80 19.27 -8.98
CA ALA A 35 22.83 19.94 -9.77
C ALA A 35 24.20 19.25 -9.55
N PRO A 36 25.05 19.11 -10.59
CA PRO A 36 26.36 18.46 -10.48
C PRO A 36 27.24 19.16 -9.45
N VAL A 37 27.98 18.37 -8.65
CA VAL A 37 28.89 18.90 -7.60
C VAL A 37 30.18 19.49 -8.20
N ALA A 38 30.57 19.06 -9.41
CA ALA A 38 31.68 19.65 -10.17
C ALA A 38 31.43 19.57 -11.69
N ASP A 39 32.08 20.46 -12.44
CA ASP A 39 31.94 20.56 -13.89
C ASP A 39 32.38 19.26 -14.59
N GLY A 40 31.50 18.69 -15.42
CA GLY A 40 31.77 17.49 -16.20
C GLY A 40 31.21 16.17 -15.66
N GLN A 41 30.57 16.13 -14.48
CA GLN A 41 29.85 14.93 -14.02
C GLN A 41 28.45 14.77 -14.64
N PRO A 42 28.02 13.53 -14.93
CA PRO A 42 26.65 13.26 -15.35
C PRO A 42 25.67 13.59 -14.22
N VAL A 43 24.51 14.13 -14.59
CA VAL A 43 23.44 14.50 -13.67
C VAL A 43 22.99 13.28 -12.87
N THR A 44 22.95 13.40 -11.54
CA THR A 44 22.46 12.36 -10.64
C THR A 44 20.99 12.63 -10.29
N THR A 45 20.16 11.60 -10.39
CA THR A 45 18.75 11.66 -10.00
C THR A 45 18.59 11.16 -8.58
N SER A 46 18.04 11.98 -7.68
CA SER A 46 17.68 11.55 -6.32
C SER A 46 16.17 11.34 -6.23
N VAL A 47 15.75 10.25 -5.60
CA VAL A 47 14.34 9.99 -5.31
C VAL A 47 14.06 10.53 -3.92
N VAL A 48 13.27 11.60 -3.85
CA VAL A 48 12.76 12.13 -2.59
C VAL A 48 11.44 11.44 -2.30
N TYR A 49 11.37 10.81 -1.14
CA TYR A 49 10.15 10.19 -0.62
C TYR A 49 9.41 11.21 0.24
N ASP A 50 8.13 11.41 -0.03
CA ASP A 50 7.25 12.16 0.85
C ASP A 50 6.93 11.31 2.10
N PRO A 51 7.43 11.68 3.30
CA PRO A 51 7.32 10.82 4.49
C PRO A 51 5.88 10.52 4.92
N PRO A 52 4.94 11.48 4.98
CA PRO A 52 3.57 11.19 5.38
C PRO A 52 2.83 10.32 4.36
N LEU A 53 3.04 10.52 3.04
CA LEU A 53 2.47 9.61 2.04
C LEU A 53 3.05 8.20 2.15
N LEU A 54 4.36 8.07 2.40
CA LEU A 54 5.01 6.77 2.57
C LEU A 54 4.42 6.02 3.78
N LEU A 55 4.25 6.70 4.90
CA LEU A 55 3.63 6.14 6.11
C LEU A 55 2.19 5.69 5.85
N LEU A 56 1.38 6.53 5.18
CA LEU A 56 0.00 6.18 4.81
C LEU A 56 -0.03 4.92 3.95
N THR A 57 0.89 4.81 3.00
CA THR A 57 0.98 3.67 2.08
C THR A 57 1.29 2.38 2.83
N LEU A 58 2.29 2.41 3.73
CA LEU A 58 2.67 1.26 4.55
C LEU A 58 1.56 0.83 5.51
N LEU A 59 0.86 1.80 6.10
CA LEU A 59 -0.27 1.53 6.99
C LEU A 59 -1.42 0.85 6.23
N LEU A 60 -1.79 1.36 5.06
CA LEU A 60 -2.83 0.74 4.22
C LEU A 60 -2.44 -0.67 3.76
N ALA A 61 -1.16 -0.89 3.41
CA ALA A 61 -0.64 -2.20 3.05
C ALA A 61 -0.78 -3.22 4.21
N ALA A 62 -0.41 -2.80 5.44
CA ALA A 62 -0.54 -3.65 6.62
C ALA A 62 -2.00 -4.01 6.91
N VAL A 63 -2.90 -3.02 6.89
CA VAL A 63 -4.35 -3.24 7.10
C VAL A 63 -4.93 -4.17 6.04
N ALA A 64 -4.58 -3.98 4.76
CA ALA A 64 -5.02 -4.84 3.67
C ALA A 64 -4.56 -6.29 3.86
N GLY A 65 -3.30 -6.50 4.25
CA GLY A 65 -2.74 -7.82 4.52
C GLY A 65 -3.45 -8.54 5.67
N ILE A 66 -3.70 -7.84 6.78
CA ILE A 66 -4.40 -8.40 7.95
C ILE A 66 -5.83 -8.82 7.58
N LEU A 67 -6.58 -7.92 6.93
CA LEU A 67 -7.97 -8.19 6.53
C LEU A 67 -8.05 -9.34 5.52
N ALA A 68 -7.12 -9.42 4.57
CA ALA A 68 -7.05 -10.51 3.61
C ALA A 68 -6.82 -11.86 4.31
N VAL A 69 -5.92 -11.93 5.28
CA VAL A 69 -5.64 -13.17 6.05
C VAL A 69 -6.84 -13.60 6.88
N ILE A 70 -7.47 -12.67 7.62
CA ILE A 70 -8.63 -12.98 8.46
C ILE A 70 -9.82 -13.42 7.59
N GLY A 71 -10.11 -12.67 6.52
CA GLY A 71 -11.18 -12.97 5.58
C GLY A 71 -11.00 -14.34 4.92
N ALA A 72 -9.79 -14.64 4.42
CA ALA A 72 -9.48 -15.94 3.84
C ALA A 72 -9.58 -17.08 4.86
N ALA A 73 -9.07 -16.89 6.08
CA ALA A 73 -9.16 -17.90 7.13
C ALA A 73 -10.60 -18.15 7.57
N ARG A 74 -11.44 -17.11 7.63
CA ARG A 74 -12.87 -17.23 7.95
C ARG A 74 -13.63 -17.93 6.82
N TRP A 75 -13.37 -17.57 5.56
CA TRP A 75 -13.96 -18.26 4.40
C TRP A 75 -13.63 -19.75 4.41
N ARG A 76 -12.36 -20.11 4.61
CA ARG A 76 -11.92 -21.52 4.69
C ARG A 76 -12.61 -22.30 5.80
N ARG A 77 -12.96 -21.66 6.92
CA ARG A 77 -13.68 -22.30 8.04
C ARG A 77 -15.16 -22.51 7.76
N VAL A 78 -15.81 -21.62 7.01
CA VAL A 78 -17.23 -21.74 6.63
C VAL A 78 -17.44 -22.79 5.52
N GLY A 79 -16.41 -23.07 4.73
CA GLY A 79 -16.44 -24.11 3.70
C GLY A 79 -16.10 -25.52 4.18
N ARG A 80 -15.76 -25.70 5.47
CA ARG A 80 -15.66 -27.00 6.14
C ARG A 80 -16.98 -27.32 6.82
#